data_AF-A0A7J7GNQ5-F1
#
_entry.id   AF-A0A7J7GNQ5-F1
#
_cell.length_a   1.000
_cell.length_b   1.000
_cell.length_c   1.000
_cell.angle_alpha   90.00
_cell.angle_beta   90.00
_cell.angle_gamma   90.00
#
_symmetry.space_group_name_H-M   'P 1'
#
loop_
_entity.id
_entity.type
_entity.pdbx_description
1 polymer ?
#
loop_
_entity_poly.entity_id
_entity_poly.type
_entity_poly.pdbx_seq_one_letter_code
_entity_poly.pdbx_strand_id
1 'polypeptide(L)'
;MNRHLDAGKYVRYTGEQVEALERVYVECPKPSSLHRQQLIRDCPILSNIEPKQIKVWFQNRRCQEKQRKEASQLQTVNRKMTAMNKLLMEENDRYLCSMNVLQASATTDASCESMV
;
A
#
# COMPACT_ATOMS: atom_id res chain seq x y z
N MET A 1 -4.52 8.49 27.77
CA MET A 1 -5.62 9.34 27.27
C MET A 1 -6.80 8.43 26.92
N ASN A 2 -7.84 8.50 27.75
CA ASN A 2 -8.99 7.60 27.75
C ASN A 2 -9.87 7.88 26.53
N ARG A 3 -9.91 6.97 25.54
CA ARG A 3 -10.85 7.08 24.42
C ARG A 3 -12.18 6.47 24.85
N HIS A 4 -13.02 7.28 25.49
CA HIS A 4 -14.46 7.07 25.45
C HIS A 4 -14.88 7.19 23.98
N LEU A 5 -14.90 6.06 23.28
CA LEU A 5 -15.48 5.97 21.95
C LEU A 5 -16.98 6.20 22.14
N ASP A 6 -17.43 7.38 21.74
CA ASP A 6 -18.84 7.70 21.59
C ASP A 6 -19.47 6.61 20.71
N ALA A 7 -20.14 5.65 21.37
CA ALA A 7 -20.62 4.40 20.76
C ALA A 7 -21.65 4.65 19.64
N GLY A 8 -22.20 5.86 19.54
CA GLY A 8 -23.06 6.30 18.45
C GLY A 8 -22.32 6.82 17.20
N LYS A 9 -21.02 7.15 17.30
CA LYS A 9 -20.24 7.70 16.17
C LYS A 9 -19.62 6.63 15.26
N TYR A 10 -19.41 5.41 15.74
CA TYR A 10 -18.74 4.35 15.00
C TYR A 10 -19.60 3.09 14.93
N VAL A 11 -20.20 2.85 13.76
CA VAL A 11 -20.92 1.60 13.48
C VAL A 11 -19.91 0.50 13.17
N ARG A 12 -19.99 -0.61 13.90
CA ARG A 12 -19.35 -1.87 13.52
C ARG A 12 -20.37 -2.71 12.75
N TYR A 13 -20.08 -2.95 11.48
CA TYR A 13 -20.91 -3.79 10.63
C TYR A 13 -20.64 -5.28 10.92
N THR A 14 -21.69 -6.09 10.90
CA THR A 14 -21.55 -7.56 10.89
C THR A 14 -21.02 -8.04 9.53
N GLY A 15 -20.51 -9.29 9.47
CA GLY A 15 -20.05 -9.88 8.21
C GLY A 15 -21.14 -9.85 7.13
N GLU A 16 -22.37 -10.26 7.47
CA GLU A 16 -23.52 -10.27 6.56
C GLU A 16 -23.88 -8.87 6.05
N GLN A 17 -23.81 -7.85 6.93
CA GLN A 17 -24.04 -6.46 6.53
C GLN A 17 -22.97 -5.98 5.54
N VAL A 18 -21.70 -6.31 5.77
CA VAL A 18 -20.61 -5.99 4.85
C VAL A 18 -20.82 -6.70 3.52
N GLU A 19 -21.14 -7.99 3.51
CA GLU A 19 -21.39 -8.75 2.28
C GLU A 19 -22.54 -8.17 1.45
N ALA A 20 -23.63 -7.74 2.09
CA ALA A 20 -24.74 -7.09 1.39
C ALA A 20 -24.32 -5.75 0.77
N LEU A 21 -23.56 -4.94 1.49
CA LEU A 21 -23.02 -3.68 0.98
C LEU A 21 -22.01 -3.89 -0.16
N GLU A 22 -21.17 -4.91 -0.07
CA GLU A 22 -20.22 -5.29 -1.13
C GLU A 22 -20.92 -5.76 -2.39
N ARG A 23 -22.02 -6.52 -2.28
CA ARG A 23 -22.83 -6.93 -3.45
C ARG A 23 -23.34 -5.72 -4.22
N VAL A 24 -23.90 -4.74 -3.52
CA VAL A 24 -24.36 -3.47 -4.12
C VAL A 24 -23.18 -2.66 -4.67
N TYR A 25 -22.02 -2.71 -4.03
CA TYR A 25 -20.82 -2.00 -4.51
C TYR A 25 -20.34 -2.49 -5.87
N VAL A 26 -20.39 -3.81 -6.12
CA VAL A 26 -20.02 -4.39 -7.40
C VAL A 26 -20.92 -3.89 -8.53
N GLU A 27 -22.23 -3.76 -8.27
CA GLU A 27 -23.20 -3.30 -9.27
C GLU A 27 -23.19 -1.77 -9.43
N CYS A 28 -23.12 -1.04 -8.31
CA CYS A 28 -23.18 0.42 -8.28
C CYS A 28 -22.30 0.99 -7.15
N PRO A 29 -21.04 1.37 -7.42
CA PRO A 29 -20.12 1.87 -6.39
C PRO A 29 -20.44 3.29 -5.89
N LYS A 30 -21.40 3.98 -6.52
CA LYS A 30 -21.86 5.34 -6.17
C LYS A 30 -23.40 5.38 -6.11
N PRO A 31 -24.03 4.66 -5.17
CA PRO A 31 -25.49 4.60 -5.11
C PRO A 31 -26.08 5.98 -4.82
N SER A 32 -27.19 6.31 -5.48
CA SER A 32 -27.94 7.55 -5.26
C SER A 32 -28.59 7.60 -3.87
N SER A 33 -29.14 8.74 -3.46
CA SER A 33 -29.86 8.81 -2.17
C SER A 33 -31.08 7.91 -2.12
N LEU A 34 -31.83 7.84 -3.23
CA LEU A 34 -32.98 6.97 -3.37
C LEU A 34 -32.57 5.50 -3.26
N HIS A 35 -31.51 5.09 -3.96
CA HIS A 35 -31.02 3.72 -3.93
C HIS A 35 -30.55 3.32 -2.51
N ARG A 36 -29.89 4.22 -1.78
CA ARG A 36 -29.53 3.96 -0.37
C ARG A 36 -30.74 3.78 0.54
N GLN A 37 -31.83 4.52 0.30
CA GLN A 37 -33.08 4.36 1.07
C GLN A 37 -33.78 3.04 0.74
N GLN A 38 -33.82 2.66 -0.54
CA GLN A 38 -34.35 1.35 -0.98
C GLN A 38 -33.56 0.21 -0.35
N LEU A 39 -32.23 0.30 -0.33
CA LEU A 39 -31.37 -0.72 0.27
C LEU A 39 -31.71 -1.00 1.75
N ILE A 40 -32.02 0.03 2.53
CA ILE A 40 -32.43 -0.11 3.94
C ILE A 40 -33.80 -0.79 4.07
N ARG A 41 -34.72 -0.48 3.14
CA ARG A 41 -36.08 -1.04 3.13
C ARG A 41 -36.08 -2.51 2.69
N ASP A 42 -35.31 -2.82 1.66
CA ASP A 42 -35.35 -4.10 0.97
C ASP A 42 -34.41 -5.14 1.61
N CYS A 43 -33.42 -4.70 2.40
CA CYS A 43 -32.51 -5.58 3.15
C CYS A 43 -32.73 -5.44 4.66
N PRO A 44 -33.50 -6.36 5.29
CA PRO A 44 -33.79 -6.32 6.73
C PRO A 44 -32.54 -6.26 7.61
N ILE A 45 -31.44 -6.89 7.20
CA ILE A 45 -30.15 -6.86 7.92
C ILE A 45 -29.50 -5.46 7.96
N LEU A 46 -29.91 -4.55 7.07
CA LEU A 46 -29.46 -3.15 7.03
C LEU A 46 -30.49 -2.18 7.64
N SER A 47 -31.65 -2.65 8.11
CA SER A 47 -32.74 -1.81 8.64
C SER A 47 -32.33 -0.87 9.78
N ASN A 48 -31.36 -1.28 10.60
CA ASN A 48 -30.83 -0.50 11.73
C ASN A 48 -29.66 0.43 11.35
N ILE A 49 -29.36 0.58 10.06
CA ILE A 49 -28.26 1.40 9.56
C ILE A 49 -28.82 2.68 8.94
N GLU A 50 -28.37 3.83 9.44
CA GLU A 50 -28.81 5.11 8.88
C GLU A 50 -28.32 5.31 7.43
N PRO A 51 -29.10 6.00 6.56
CA PRO A 51 -28.68 6.31 5.19
C PRO A 51 -27.33 7.05 5.10
N LYS A 52 -26.99 7.85 6.12
CA LYS A 52 -25.71 8.56 6.22
C LYS A 52 -24.55 7.60 6.44
N GLN A 53 -24.73 6.55 7.25
CA GLN A 53 -23.72 5.52 7.51
C GLN A 53 -23.44 4.72 6.24
N ILE A 54 -24.49 4.35 5.49
CA ILE A 54 -24.35 3.73 4.17
C ILE A 54 -23.54 4.64 3.24
N LYS A 55 -23.88 5.94 3.15
CA LYS A 55 -23.12 6.89 2.34
C LYS A 55 -21.63 6.90 2.69
N VAL A 56 -21.30 6.94 3.99
CA VAL A 56 -19.91 6.94 4.47
C VAL A 56 -19.22 5.61 4.16
N TRP A 57 -19.91 4.47 4.32
CA TRP A 57 -19.38 3.16 3.96
C TRP A 57 -18.94 3.11 2.49
N PHE A 58 -19.79 3.55 1.55
CA PHE A 58 -19.44 3.59 0.12
C PHE A 58 -18.30 4.58 -0.19
N GLN A 59 -18.18 5.68 0.56
CA GLN A 59 -17.04 6.60 0.42
C GLN A 59 -15.73 5.94 0.89
N ASN A 60 -15.75 5.33 2.07
CA ASN A 60 -14.61 4.64 2.66
C ASN A 60 -14.19 3.46 1.80
N ARG A 61 -15.13 2.69 1.28
CA ARG A 61 -14.86 1.51 0.45
C ARG A 61 -14.14 1.88 -0.85
N ARG A 62 -14.54 2.98 -1.49
CA ARG A 62 -13.83 3.53 -2.67
C ARG A 62 -12.43 4.03 -2.31
N CYS A 63 -12.31 4.72 -1.17
CA CYS A 63 -11.03 5.22 -0.69
C CYS A 63 -10.06 4.06 -0.39
N GLN A 64 -10.52 3.02 0.28
CA GLN A 64 -9.74 1.82 0.60
C GLN A 64 -9.28 1.08 -0.67
N GLU A 65 -10.16 0.94 -1.67
CA GLU A 65 -9.77 0.33 -2.94
C GLU A 65 -8.70 1.13 -3.68
N LYS A 66 -8.85 2.47 -3.71
CA LYS A 66 -7.85 3.36 -4.28
C LYS A 66 -6.51 3.20 -3.56
N GLN A 67 -6.50 3.25 -2.24
CA GLN A 67 -5.29 3.04 -1.43
C GLN A 67 -4.65 1.68 -1.68
N ARG A 68 -5.45 0.60 -1.80
CA ARG A 68 -4.93 -0.73 -2.10
C ARG A 68 -4.22 -0.79 -3.45
N LYS A 69 -4.80 -0.16 -4.48
CA LYS A 69 -4.19 -0.07 -5.82
C LYS A 69 -2.88 0.72 -5.77
N GLU A 70 -2.88 1.87 -5.11
CA GLU A 70 -1.69 2.71 -4.94
C GLU A 70 -0.57 1.99 -4.17
N ALA A 71 -0.90 1.32 -3.05
CA ALA A 71 0.05 0.53 -2.28
C ALA A 71 0.69 -0.60 -3.11
N SER A 72 -0.12 -1.30 -3.92
CA SER A 72 0.39 -2.35 -4.82
C SER A 72 1.33 -1.79 -5.90
N GLN A 73 1.04 -0.60 -6.43
CA GLN A 73 1.92 0.07 -7.40
C GLN A 73 3.23 0.49 -6.74
N LEU A 74 3.18 1.11 -5.56
CA LEU A 74 4.36 1.49 -4.79
C LEU A 74 5.23 0.28 -4.45
N GLN A 75 4.63 -0.84 -4.03
CA GLN A 75 5.38 -2.07 -3.75
C GLN A 75 6.10 -2.58 -5.01
N THR A 76 5.46 -2.48 -6.17
CA THR A 76 6.06 -2.90 -7.45
C THR A 76 7.27 -2.03 -7.81
N VAL A 77 7.12 -0.71 -7.70
CA VAL A 77 8.20 0.25 -7.98
C VAL A 77 9.35 0.08 -6.98
N ASN A 78 9.03 -0.09 -5.69
CA ASN A 78 10.02 -0.29 -4.65
C ASN A 78 10.86 -1.56 -4.90
N ARG A 79 10.23 -2.68 -5.27
CA ARG A 79 10.96 -3.91 -5.64
C ARG A 79 11.94 -3.68 -6.79
N LYS A 80 11.53 -2.95 -7.84
CA LYS A 80 12.42 -2.61 -8.96
C LYS A 80 13.59 -1.74 -8.51
N MET A 81 13.31 -0.72 -7.68
CA MET A 81 14.32 0.17 -7.13
C MET A 81 15.33 -0.60 -6.27
N THR A 82 14.86 -1.51 -5.40
CA THR A 82 15.73 -2.36 -4.58
C THR A 82 16.61 -3.27 -5.44
N ALA A 83 16.07 -3.87 -6.49
CA ALA A 83 16.85 -4.69 -7.42
C ALA A 83 17.93 -3.87 -8.14
N MET A 84 17.58 -2.68 -8.64
CA MET A 84 18.52 -1.77 -9.29
C MET A 84 19.61 -1.28 -8.32
N ASN A 85 19.24 -0.89 -7.10
CA ASN A 85 20.21 -0.50 -6.07
C ASN A 85 21.20 -1.63 -5.77
N LYS A 86 20.74 -2.89 -5.76
CA LYS A 86 21.61 -4.03 -5.55
C LYS A 86 22.65 -4.18 -6.68
N LEU A 87 22.22 -4.06 -7.94
CA LEU A 87 23.14 -4.13 -9.09
C LEU A 87 24.18 -3.00 -9.04
N LEU A 88 23.76 -1.78 -8.71
CA LEU A 88 24.68 -0.64 -8.56
C LEU A 88 25.69 -0.85 -7.43
N MET A 89 25.28 -1.44 -6.30
CA MET A 89 26.19 -1.82 -5.22
C MET A 89 27.22 -2.85 -5.69
N GLU A 90 26.76 -3.90 -6.39
CA GLU A 90 27.65 -4.93 -6.95
C GLU A 90 28.65 -4.35 -7.96
N GLU A 91 28.25 -3.38 -8.80
CA GLU A 91 29.18 -2.69 -9.70
C GLU A 91 30.18 -1.81 -8.94
N ASN A 92 29.74 -1.04 -7.94
CA ASN A 92 30.63 -0.24 -7.11
C ASN A 92 31.67 -1.10 -6.40
N ASP A 93 31.28 -2.25 -5.85
CA ASP A 93 32.20 -3.18 -5.19
C ASP A 93 33.25 -3.73 -6.17
N ARG A 94 32.86 -4.01 -7.43
CA ARG A 94 33.80 -4.41 -8.49
C ARG A 94 34.79 -3.30 -8.83
N TYR A 95 34.32 -2.06 -8.99
CA TYR A 95 35.18 -0.92 -9.26
C TYR A 95 36.19 -0.69 -8.12
N LEU A 96 35.73 -0.75 -6.86
CA LEU A 96 36.59 -0.64 -5.68
C LEU A 96 37.64 -1.75 -5.64
N CYS A 97 37.27 -3.01 -5.91
CA CYS A 97 38.23 -4.11 -6.02
C CYS A 97 39.28 -3.86 -7.12
N SER A 98 38.84 -3.47 -8.31
CA SER A 98 39.74 -3.18 -9.44
C SER A 98 40.73 -2.06 -9.10
N MET A 99 40.24 -0.97 -8.51
CA MET A 99 41.08 0.14 -8.06
C MET A 99 42.10 -0.31 -7.02
N ASN A 100 41.69 -1.11 -6.03
CA ASN A 100 42.60 -1.61 -5.01
C ASN A 100 43.70 -2.51 -5.58
N VAL A 101 43.38 -3.34 -6.58
CA VAL A 101 44.37 -4.17 -7.30
C VAL A 101 45.37 -3.29 -8.06
N LEU A 102 44.89 -2.29 -8.80
CA LEU A 102 45.75 -1.35 -9.54
C LEU A 102 46.66 -0.54 -8.60
N GLN A 103 46.14 -0.14 -7.44
CA GLN A 103 46.92 0.54 -6.41
C GLN A 103 48.01 -0.39 -5.87
N ALA A 104 47.68 -1.65 -5.59
CA ALA A 104 48.64 -2.64 -5.08
C ALA A 104 49.76 -2.95 -6.09
N SER A 105 49.43 -3.14 -7.38
CA SER A 105 50.44 -3.37 -8.42
C SER A 105 51.39 -2.18 -8.59
N ALA A 106 50.86 -0.95 -8.54
CA ALA A 106 51.71 0.25 -8.60
C ALA A 106 52.66 0.35 -7.40
N THR A 107 52.23 -0.08 -6.21
CA THR A 107 53.10 -0.10 -5.02
C THR A 107 54.16 -1.20 -5.05
N THR A 108 53.87 -2.36 -5.66
CA THR A 108 54.86 -3.44 -5.79
C THR A 108 55.92 -3.12 -6.84
N ASP A 109 55.55 -2.51 -7.96
CA ASP A 109 56.51 -2.09 -9.00
C ASP A 109 57.46 -1.00 -8.49
N ALA A 110 56.94 0.00 -7.76
CA ALA A 110 57.76 1.03 -7.12
C ALA A 110 58.73 0.45 -6.07
N SER A 111 58.33 -0.61 -5.36
CA SER A 111 59.19 -1.29 -4.39
C SER A 111 60.30 -2.12 -5.05
N CYS A 112 60.08 -2.66 -6.25
CA CYS A 112 61.09 -3.37 -7.04
C CYS A 112 62.08 -2.40 -7.70
N GLU A 113 61.62 -1.24 -8.21
CA GLU A 113 62.50 -0.20 -8.76
C GLU A 113 63.42 0.43 -7.70
N SER A 114 62.99 0.48 -6.44
CA SER A 114 63.81 0.99 -5.33
C SER A 114 64.95 0.05 -4.89
N MET A 115 64.99 -1.20 -5.37
CA MET A 115 66.01 -2.20 -4.99
C MET A 115 67.13 -2.39 -6.05
N VAL A 116 67.15 -1.58 -7.12
CA VAL A 116 68.19 -1.59 -8.17
C VAL A 116 69.10 -0.38 -8.03
#